data_AF-A0A7J8XI14-F1
#
_entry.id   AF-A0A7J8XI14-F1
#
_cell.length_a   1.000
_cell.length_b   1.000
_cell.length_c   1.000
_cell.angle_alpha   90.00
_cell.angle_beta   90.00
_cell.angle_gamma   90.00
#
_symmetry.space_group_name_H-M   'P 1'
#
loop_
_entity.id
_entity.type
_entity.pdbx_description
1 polymer ?
#
loop_
_entity_poly.entity_id
_entity_poly.type
_entity_poly.pdbx_seq_one_letter_code
_entity_poly.pdbx_strand_id
1 'polypeptide(L)'
;ENVLDATKKFEKLITDKKEIEGLPATSLGLAAQTAVSKGHENATAENGPWMITLDAPCLFAVMQHARNRALREEVYRANITRASSGDLDNTPIINQILKLRMEKARLLNYNNYAEVSMATKMATVDKAEELLEKLRSASWNAAVQG
;
A
#
# COMPACT_ATOMS: atom_id res chain seq x y z
N GLU A 1 -8.07 11.46 1.03
CA GLU A 1 -9.11 10.93 1.93
C GLU A 1 -9.39 9.46 1.62
N ASN A 2 -9.89 9.11 0.43
CA ASN A 2 -10.20 7.72 0.02
C ASN A 2 -9.13 6.66 0.35
N VAL A 3 -7.83 6.96 0.19
CA VAL A 3 -6.74 6.02 0.52
C VAL A 3 -6.68 5.70 2.02
N LEU A 4 -6.84 6.73 2.86
CA LEU A 4 -6.84 6.57 4.32
C LEU A 4 -8.08 5.77 4.76
N ASP A 5 -9.24 6.09 4.18
CA ASP A 5 -10.49 5.43 4.52
C ASP A 5 -10.50 3.97 4.05
N ALA A 6 -9.99 3.69 2.85
CA ALA A 6 -9.83 2.31 2.36
C ALA A 6 -8.85 1.50 3.21
N THR A 7 -7.80 2.14 3.75
CA THR A 7 -6.86 1.49 4.66
C THR A 7 -7.52 1.16 6.00
N LYS A 8 -8.36 2.05 6.53
CA LYS A 8 -9.10 1.86 7.79
C LYS A 8 -10.26 0.87 7.67
N LYS A 9 -10.86 0.73 6.48
CA LYS A 9 -12.06 -0.08 6.23
C LYS A 9 -11.78 -1.59 6.27
N PHE A 10 -10.57 -2.02 5.93
CA PHE A 10 -10.23 -3.44 5.96
C PHE A 10 -9.94 -3.88 7.39
N GLU A 11 -10.70 -4.87 7.83
CA GLU A 11 -10.58 -5.50 9.14
C GLU A 11 -10.77 -7.00 8.97
N LYS A 12 -9.80 -7.80 9.42
CA LYS A 12 -9.88 -9.25 9.43
C LYS A 12 -9.63 -9.75 10.85
N LEU A 13 -10.71 -10.15 11.51
CA LEU A 13 -10.65 -10.79 12.82
C LEU A 13 -10.21 -12.25 12.65
N ILE A 14 -9.15 -12.63 13.34
CA ILE A 14 -8.66 -14.01 13.39
C ILE A 14 -8.84 -14.54 14.80
N THR A 15 -9.52 -15.68 14.91
CA THR A 15 -9.75 -16.40 16.17
C THR A 15 -8.96 -17.71 16.25
N ASP A 16 -8.65 -18.32 15.11
CA ASP A 16 -7.84 -19.55 15.08
C ASP A 16 -6.36 -19.21 15.15
N LYS A 17 -5.70 -19.69 16.21
CA LYS A 17 -4.25 -19.54 16.43
C LYS A 17 -3.41 -20.14 15.29
N LYS A 18 -3.92 -21.12 14.56
CA LYS A 18 -3.22 -21.72 13.41
C LYS A 18 -3.09 -20.74 12.24
N GLU A 19 -4.03 -19.81 12.08
CA GLU A 19 -3.98 -18.87 10.97
C GLU A 19 -2.90 -17.79 11.14
N ILE A 20 -2.48 -17.50 12.37
CA ILE A 20 -1.43 -16.52 12.71
C ILE A 20 -0.04 -17.14 12.91
N GLU A 21 0.14 -18.42 12.53
CA GLU A 21 1.42 -19.11 12.69
C GLU A 21 2.57 -18.35 11.99
N GLY A 22 3.67 -18.13 12.71
CA GLY A 22 4.86 -17.45 12.23
C GLY A 22 4.91 -15.96 12.54
N LEU A 23 3.78 -15.31 12.89
CA LEU A 23 3.78 -13.90 13.26
C LEU A 23 4.60 -13.66 14.56
N PRO A 24 5.46 -12.61 14.60
CA PRO A 24 6.19 -12.25 15.80
C PRO A 24 5.25 -11.85 16.95
N ALA A 25 5.68 -12.10 18.18
CA ALA A 25 4.92 -11.74 19.39
C ALA A 25 4.57 -10.24 19.46
N THR A 26 5.46 -9.37 18.97
CA THR A 26 5.20 -7.93 18.87
C THR A 26 4.04 -7.60 17.94
N SER A 27 3.98 -8.25 16.78
CA SER A 27 2.88 -8.09 15.81
C SER A 27 1.56 -8.65 16.34
N LEU A 28 1.61 -9.80 17.03
CA LEU A 28 0.43 -10.35 17.71
C LEU A 28 -0.07 -9.45 18.83
N GLY A 29 0.82 -8.82 19.59
CA GLY A 29 0.46 -7.83 20.61
C GLY A 29 -0.25 -6.62 20.02
N LEU A 30 0.26 -6.06 18.92
CA LEU A 30 -0.39 -4.96 18.21
C LEU A 30 -1.76 -5.37 17.67
N ALA A 31 -1.86 -6.51 16.99
CA ALA A 31 -3.12 -7.00 16.44
C ALA A 31 -4.18 -7.29 17.54
N ALA A 32 -3.76 -7.79 18.70
CA ALA A 32 -4.63 -7.97 19.85
C ALA A 32 -5.09 -6.61 20.42
N GLN A 33 -4.19 -5.62 20.56
CA GLN A 33 -4.55 -4.27 21.01
C GLN A 33 -5.53 -3.59 20.04
N THR A 34 -5.35 -3.80 18.74
CA THR A 34 -6.32 -3.34 17.73
C THR A 34 -7.66 -4.03 17.91
N ALA A 35 -7.67 -5.35 18.18
CA ALA A 35 -8.90 -6.08 18.47
C ALA A 35 -9.62 -5.55 19.73
N VAL A 36 -8.90 -5.24 20.81
CA VAL A 36 -9.46 -4.58 22.02
C VAL A 36 -10.12 -3.26 21.64
N SER A 37 -9.41 -2.42 20.87
CA SER A 37 -9.94 -1.11 20.42
C SER A 37 -11.17 -1.22 19.52
N LYS A 38 -11.44 -2.41 18.98
CA LYS A 38 -12.59 -2.75 18.13
C LYS A 38 -13.68 -3.54 18.87
N GLY A 39 -13.58 -3.66 20.19
CA GLY A 39 -14.60 -4.26 21.06
C GLY A 39 -14.31 -5.67 21.54
N HIS A 40 -13.14 -6.24 21.24
CA HIS A 40 -12.73 -7.55 21.75
C HIS A 40 -11.89 -7.41 23.02
N GLU A 41 -12.53 -7.05 24.15
CA GLU A 41 -11.85 -6.69 25.41
C GLU A 41 -10.92 -7.78 25.97
N ASN A 42 -11.24 -9.05 25.72
CA ASN A 42 -10.45 -10.19 26.18
C ASN A 42 -9.28 -10.56 25.24
N ALA A 43 -9.03 -9.75 24.19
CA ALA A 43 -7.99 -10.03 23.22
C ALA A 43 -6.59 -9.93 23.83
N THR A 44 -5.80 -10.98 23.69
CA THR A 44 -4.41 -11.04 24.15
C THR A 44 -3.49 -11.47 23.03
N ALA A 45 -2.20 -11.13 23.13
CA ALA A 45 -1.20 -11.56 22.15
C ALA A 45 -1.14 -13.10 22.02
N GLU A 46 -1.35 -13.83 23.12
CA GLU A 46 -1.14 -15.27 23.22
C GLU A 46 -2.34 -16.10 22.78
N ASN A 47 -3.55 -15.63 23.09
CA ASN A 47 -4.81 -16.37 22.89
C ASN A 47 -5.79 -15.70 21.93
N GLY A 48 -5.46 -14.50 21.44
CA GLY A 48 -6.30 -13.75 20.52
C GLY A 48 -7.60 -13.25 21.19
N PRO A 49 -8.60 -12.85 20.40
CA PRO A 49 -8.54 -12.75 18.94
C PRO A 49 -7.60 -11.64 18.46
N TRP A 50 -7.15 -11.72 17.20
CA TRP A 50 -6.23 -10.75 16.60
C TRP A 50 -6.91 -10.03 15.44
N MET A 51 -6.78 -8.70 15.39
CA MET A 51 -7.32 -7.89 14.31
C MET A 51 -6.20 -7.57 13.31
N ILE A 52 -6.34 -8.05 12.08
CA ILE A 52 -5.43 -7.74 10.98
C ILE A 52 -5.99 -6.56 10.16
N THR A 53 -5.12 -5.60 9.88
CA THR A 53 -5.40 -4.32 9.23
C THR A 53 -4.40 -4.04 8.11
N LEU A 54 -4.61 -2.97 7.33
CA LEU A 54 -3.74 -2.59 6.19
C LEU A 54 -2.76 -1.46 6.49
N ASP A 55 -2.64 -1.01 7.75
CA ASP A 55 -1.54 -0.14 8.13
C ASP A 55 -0.20 -0.87 8.04
N ALA A 56 0.86 -0.11 7.76
CA ALA A 56 2.16 -0.65 7.39
C ALA A 56 2.72 -1.67 8.40
N PRO A 57 2.71 -1.43 9.73
CA PRO A 57 3.17 -2.41 10.71
C PRO A 57 2.46 -3.77 10.61
N CYS A 58 1.13 -3.78 10.50
CA CYS A 58 0.37 -5.01 10.41
C CYS A 58 0.59 -5.71 9.05
N LEU A 59 0.47 -4.95 7.95
CA LEU A 59 0.65 -5.45 6.59
C LEU A 59 2.02 -6.12 6.42
N PHE A 60 3.11 -5.44 6.81
CA PHE A 60 4.45 -5.98 6.63
C PHE A 60 4.69 -7.21 7.49
N ALA A 61 4.21 -7.24 8.73
CA ALA A 61 4.32 -8.42 9.57
C ALA A 61 3.65 -9.65 8.93
N VAL A 62 2.45 -9.49 8.35
CA VAL A 62 1.78 -10.57 7.63
C VAL A 62 2.57 -10.99 6.40
N MET A 63 3.01 -10.05 5.56
CA MET A 63 3.74 -10.39 4.34
C MET A 63 5.08 -11.08 4.60
N GLN A 64 5.79 -10.67 5.67
CA GLN A 64 7.14 -11.16 5.98
C GLN A 64 7.15 -12.44 6.79
N HIS A 65 6.16 -12.67 7.66
CA HIS A 65 6.26 -13.70 8.70
C HIS A 65 5.11 -14.71 8.74
N ALA A 66 3.92 -14.36 8.23
CA ALA A 66 2.80 -15.31 8.28
C ALA A 66 3.11 -16.55 7.44
N ARG A 67 3.04 -17.74 8.03
CA ARG A 67 3.23 -19.01 7.31
C ARG A 67 2.01 -19.36 6.46
N ASN A 68 0.82 -18.97 6.91
CA ASN A 68 -0.43 -19.17 6.18
C ASN A 68 -0.42 -18.39 4.84
N ARG A 69 -0.31 -19.12 3.72
CA ARG A 69 -0.30 -18.54 2.37
C ARG A 69 -1.63 -17.86 2.02
N ALA A 70 -2.76 -18.42 2.45
CA ALA A 70 -4.07 -17.85 2.17
C ALA A 70 -4.23 -16.50 2.87
N LEU A 71 -3.75 -16.37 4.11
CA LEU A 71 -3.73 -15.09 4.82
C LEU A 71 -2.85 -14.06 4.09
N ARG A 72 -1.65 -14.45 3.63
CA ARG A 72 -0.80 -13.55 2.85
C ARG A 72 -1.49 -13.12 1.56
N GLU A 73 -2.15 -14.03 0.86
CA GLU A 73 -2.86 -13.71 -0.38
C GLU A 73 -4.03 -12.75 -0.14
N GLU A 74 -4.86 -13.01 0.88
CA GLU A 74 -6.01 -12.18 1.21
C GLU A 74 -5.59 -10.75 1.57
N VAL A 75 -4.60 -10.61 2.46
CA VAL A 75 -4.09 -9.30 2.89
C VAL A 75 -3.37 -8.58 1.73
N TYR A 76 -2.60 -9.30 0.91
CA TYR A 76 -1.96 -8.73 -0.27
C TYR A 76 -2.99 -8.19 -1.26
N ARG A 77 -4.00 -8.99 -1.61
CA ARG A 77 -5.08 -8.59 -2.53
C ARG A 77 -5.82 -7.38 -2.00
N ALA A 78 -6.25 -7.42 -0.74
CA ALA A 78 -6.91 -6.29 -0.09
C ALA A 78 -6.06 -5.02 -0.15
N ASN A 79 -4.74 -5.14 0.06
CA ASN A 79 -3.81 -4.02 0.00
C ASN A 79 -3.65 -3.40 -1.39
N ILE A 80 -3.55 -4.22 -2.45
CA ILE A 80 -3.34 -3.73 -3.83
C ILE A 80 -4.63 -3.22 -4.48
N THR A 81 -5.80 -3.61 -3.98
CA THR A 81 -7.11 -3.12 -4.44
C THR A 81 -7.70 -2.04 -3.54
N ARG A 82 -6.88 -1.38 -2.71
CA ARG A 82 -7.35 -0.27 -1.86
C ARG A 82 -7.77 0.90 -2.73
N ALA A 83 -8.92 1.50 -2.37
CA ALA A 83 -9.45 2.71 -3.01
C ALA A 83 -9.58 2.58 -4.55
N SER A 84 -9.98 1.40 -5.03
CA SER A 84 -10.10 1.08 -6.45
C SER A 84 -11.49 0.61 -6.87
N SER A 85 -12.50 0.72 -5.99
CA SER A 85 -13.88 0.33 -6.28
C SER A 85 -14.87 0.98 -5.30
N GLY A 86 -16.14 1.01 -5.70
CA GLY A 86 -17.23 1.59 -4.91
C GLY A 86 -17.03 3.08 -4.62
N ASP A 87 -17.53 3.52 -3.46
CA ASP A 87 -17.49 4.94 -3.06
C ASP A 87 -16.07 5.50 -2.84
N LEU A 88 -15.08 4.61 -2.69
CA LEU A 88 -13.68 4.98 -2.45
C LEU A 88 -12.81 4.86 -3.71
N ASP A 89 -13.40 4.63 -4.89
CA ASP A 89 -12.65 4.45 -6.14
C ASP A 89 -11.92 5.74 -6.57
N ASN A 90 -10.59 5.67 -6.62
CA ASN A 90 -9.75 6.76 -7.10
C ASN A 90 -9.52 6.74 -8.61
N THR A 91 -9.92 5.69 -9.33
CA THR A 91 -9.78 5.60 -10.79
C THR A 91 -10.35 6.83 -11.53
N PRO A 92 -11.63 7.21 -11.33
CA PRO A 92 -12.19 8.40 -12.00
C PRO A 92 -11.51 9.70 -11.55
N ILE A 93 -11.09 9.79 -10.28
CA ILE A 93 -10.39 10.95 -9.73
C ILE A 93 -9.02 11.13 -10.42
N ILE A 94 -8.25 10.05 -10.57
CA ILE A 94 -6.95 10.05 -11.25
C ILE A 94 -7.12 10.48 -12.71
N ASN A 95 -8.12 9.93 -13.41
CA ASN A 95 -8.42 10.30 -14.81
C ASN A 95 -8.71 11.80 -14.94
N GLN A 96 -9.51 12.36 -14.04
CA GLN A 96 -9.82 13.78 -14.03
C GLN A 96 -8.58 14.63 -13.72
N ILE A 97 -7.73 14.21 -12.77
CA ILE A 97 -6.46 14.88 -12.46
C ILE A 97 -5.54 14.89 -13.68
N LEU A 98 -5.39 13.77 -14.39
CA LEU A 98 -4.56 13.69 -15.59
C LEU A 98 -5.07 14.61 -16.70
N LYS A 99 -6.39 14.63 -16.93
CA LYS A 99 -7.04 15.54 -17.88
C LYS A 99 -6.75 17.01 -17.55
N LEU A 100 -7.01 17.42 -16.30
CA LEU A 100 -6.79 18.80 -15.85
C LEU A 100 -5.30 19.19 -15.89
N ARG A 101 -4.40 18.27 -15.58
CA ARG A 101 -2.95 18.48 -15.68
C ARG A 101 -2.50 18.70 -17.13
N MET A 102 -3.08 17.97 -18.07
CA MET A 102 -2.82 18.16 -19.49
C MET A 102 -3.36 19.50 -20.01
N GLU A 103 -4.58 19.87 -19.62
CA GLU A 103 -5.17 21.18 -19.94
C GLU A 103 -4.31 22.33 -19.39
N LYS A 104 -3.87 22.23 -18.12
CA LYS A 104 -2.95 23.19 -17.51
C LYS A 104 -1.63 23.31 -18.28
N ALA A 105 -1.04 22.21 -18.71
CA ALA A 105 0.21 22.23 -19.48
C ALA A 105 0.04 23.01 -20.80
N ARG A 106 -1.04 22.72 -21.53
CA ARG A 106 -1.35 23.41 -22.79
C ARG A 106 -1.58 24.91 -22.60
N LEU A 107 -2.31 25.31 -21.55
CA LEU A 107 -2.53 26.72 -21.22
C LEU A 107 -1.23 27.48 -20.92
N LEU A 108 -0.22 26.78 -20.41
CA LEU A 108 1.10 27.33 -20.12
C LEU A 108 2.10 27.14 -21.27
N ASN A 109 1.63 26.71 -22.45
CA ASN A 109 2.44 26.43 -23.64
C ASN A 109 3.50 25.32 -23.47
N TYR A 110 3.20 24.32 -22.63
CA TYR A 110 3.98 23.08 -22.52
C TYR A 110 3.26 21.92 -23.23
N ASN A 111 4.01 20.91 -23.66
CA ASN A 111 3.46 19.74 -24.36
C ASN A 111 2.75 18.78 -23.40
N ASN A 112 3.23 18.70 -22.15
CA ASN A 112 2.72 17.79 -21.14
C ASN A 112 2.98 18.32 -19.72
N TYR A 113 2.36 17.70 -18.72
CA TYR A 113 2.50 18.14 -17.32
C TYR A 113 3.88 17.85 -16.72
N ALA A 114 4.64 16.89 -17.25
CA ALA A 114 5.99 16.61 -16.77
C ALA A 114 6.90 17.82 -17.02
N GLU A 115 6.80 18.47 -18.19
CA GLU A 115 7.52 19.71 -18.49
C GLU A 115 7.17 20.85 -17.52
N VAL A 116 5.87 21.04 -17.23
CA VAL A 116 5.41 22.01 -16.22
C VAL A 116 6.04 21.72 -14.86
N SER A 117 6.10 20.46 -14.46
CA SER A 117 6.70 20.03 -13.19
C SER A 117 8.21 20.26 -13.15
N MET A 118 8.90 20.11 -14.28
CA MET A 118 10.35 20.27 -14.39
C MET A 118 10.78 21.75 -14.42
N ALA A 119 9.91 22.66 -14.84
CA ALA A 119 10.20 24.10 -14.89
C ALA A 119 10.71 24.70 -13.57
N THR A 120 10.40 24.07 -12.42
CA THR A 120 10.87 24.50 -11.09
C THR A 120 11.84 23.51 -10.43
N LYS A 121 12.37 22.53 -11.17
CA LYS A 121 13.29 21.51 -10.66
C LYS A 121 14.64 21.62 -11.36
N MET A 122 15.66 21.01 -10.77
CA MET A 122 16.99 20.90 -11.38
C MET A 122 17.02 19.97 -12.60
N ALA A 123 16.10 19.00 -12.66
CA ALA A 123 16.06 18.00 -13.72
C ALA A 123 15.17 18.43 -14.89
N THR A 124 15.49 17.94 -16.08
CA THR A 124 14.57 17.87 -17.22
C THR A 124 13.91 16.48 -17.27
N VAL A 125 12.90 16.32 -18.13
CA VAL A 125 12.26 15.01 -18.37
C VAL A 125 13.31 13.99 -18.82
N ASP A 126 14.09 14.31 -19.85
CA ASP A 126 15.13 13.42 -20.40
C ASP A 126 16.18 13.02 -19.34
N LYS A 127 16.62 13.97 -18.50
CA LYS A 127 17.62 13.68 -17.46
C LYS A 127 17.06 12.80 -16.33
N ALA A 128 15.78 12.95 -16.01
CA ALA A 128 15.12 12.07 -15.07
C ALA A 128 14.99 10.65 -15.64
N GLU A 129 14.57 10.51 -16.91
CA GLU A 129 14.46 9.21 -17.59
C GLU A 129 15.82 8.52 -17.74
N GLU A 130 16.87 9.25 -18.13
CA GLU A 130 18.24 8.74 -18.24
C GLU A 130 18.72 8.15 -16.91
N LEU A 131 18.51 8.87 -15.80
CA LEU A 131 18.89 8.41 -14.47
C LEU A 131 18.10 7.15 -14.06
N LEU A 132 16.79 7.14 -14.30
CA LEU A 132 15.93 5.99 -13.97
C LEU A 132 16.33 4.75 -14.77
N GLU A 133 16.61 4.89 -16.07
CA GLU A 133 17.02 3.78 -16.92
C GLU A 133 18.39 3.22 -16.52
N LYS A 134 19.35 4.11 -16.18
CA LYS A 134 20.65 3.70 -15.66
C LYS A 134 20.51 2.85 -14.39
N LEU A 135 19.67 3.28 -13.44
CA LEU A 135 19.40 2.53 -12.21
C LEU A 135 18.70 1.21 -12.50
N ARG A 136 17.65 1.22 -13.35
CA ARG A 136 16.91 0.02 -13.75
C ARG A 136 17.84 -1.03 -14.36
N SER A 137 18.69 -0.63 -15.30
CA SER A 137 19.66 -1.52 -15.95
C SER A 137 20.68 -2.09 -14.96
N ALA A 138 21.21 -1.28 -14.05
CA ALA A 138 22.17 -1.72 -13.04
C ALA A 138 21.54 -2.69 -12.00
N SER A 139 20.25 -2.52 -11.68
CA SER A 139 19.54 -3.36 -10.70
C SER A 139 18.95 -4.64 -11.29
N TRP A 140 18.78 -4.72 -12.62
CA TRP A 140 18.08 -5.83 -13.27
C TRP A 140 18.69 -7.20 -12.98
N ASN A 141 20.01 -7.34 -13.15
CA ASN A 141 20.68 -8.62 -12.96
C ASN A 141 20.57 -9.14 -11.52
N ALA A 142 20.68 -8.25 -10.53
CA ALA A 142 20.52 -8.61 -9.12
C ALA A 142 19.08 -9.06 -8.80
N ALA A 143 18.07 -8.51 -9.49
CA ALA A 143 16.67 -8.84 -9.26
C ALA A 143 16.21 -10.16 -9.90
N VAL A 144 16.82 -10.55 -11.04
CA VAL A 144 16.44 -11.78 -11.77
C VAL A 144 17.23 -13.00 -11.29
N GLN A 145 18.43 -12.81 -10.74
CA GLN A 145 19.30 -13.89 -10.28
C GLN A 145 19.22 -14.17 -8.76
N GLY A 146 18.54 -13.32 -7.99
CA GLY A 146 18.29 -13.50 -6.56
C GLY A 146 16.92 -14.13 -6.28
#